data_AF-A0A2M7XAT5-F1
#
_entry.id   AF-A0A2M7XAT5-F1
#
_cell.length_a   1.000
_cell.length_b   1.000
_cell.length_c   1.000
_cell.angle_alpha   90.00
_cell.angle_beta   90.00
_cell.angle_gamma   90.00
#
_symmetry.space_group_name_H-M   'P 1'
#
loop_
_entity.id
_entity.type
_entity.pdbx_description
1 polymer ?
#
loop_
_entity_poly.entity_id
_entity_poly.type
_entity_poly.pdbx_seq_one_letter_code
_entity_poly.pdbx_strand_id
1 'polypeptide(L)'
;EQLAQLATKAGVEGNGLRVHAPLMHLSKADIVLRGGQLGVDFASTVSCYQADAEGRACGRCDACRLRAQGFSDAAVVDVTRYR
;
A
#
# COMPACT_ATOMS: atom_id res chain seq x y z
N GLU A 1 16.78 -11.38 -3.41
CA GLU A 1 16.73 -12.85 -3.31
C GLU A 1 18.11 -13.47 -3.05
N GLN A 2 19.19 -13.00 -3.70
CA GLN A 2 20.56 -13.48 -3.46
C GLN A 2 20.95 -13.56 -1.97
N LEU A 3 20.66 -12.52 -1.18
CA LEU A 3 20.92 -12.56 0.27
C LEU A 3 20.11 -13.66 0.96
N ALA A 4 18.82 -13.84 0.63
CA ALA A 4 18.00 -14.87 1.22
C ALA A 4 18.46 -16.29 0.83
N GLN A 5 18.98 -16.46 -0.39
CA GLN A 5 19.57 -17.71 -0.86
C GLN A 5 20.85 -18.06 -0.08
N LEU A 6 21.69 -17.07 0.24
CA LEU A 6 22.93 -17.29 1.00
C LEU A 6 22.70 -17.41 2.51
N ALA A 7 21.80 -16.60 3.07
CA ALA A 7 21.68 -16.40 4.52
C ALA A 7 20.61 -17.26 5.20
N THR A 8 19.92 -18.12 4.47
CA THR A 8 18.88 -19.00 5.05
C THR A 8 19.18 -20.46 4.74
N LYS A 9 18.86 -21.35 5.69
CA LYS A 9 18.95 -22.81 5.51
C LYS A 9 18.18 -23.27 4.26
N ALA A 10 16.95 -22.79 4.10
CA ALA A 10 16.12 -23.09 2.94
C ALA A 10 16.81 -22.68 1.63
N GLY A 11 17.44 -21.50 1.60
CA GLY A 11 18.21 -21.01 0.46
C GLY A 11 19.40 -21.90 0.09
N VAL A 12 20.25 -22.24 1.07
CA VAL A 12 21.46 -23.05 0.82
C VAL A 12 21.16 -24.52 0.52
N GLU A 13 20.01 -25.03 0.95
CA GLU A 13 19.52 -26.40 0.65
C GLU A 13 18.70 -26.48 -0.66
N GLY A 14 18.64 -25.40 -1.44
CA GLY A 14 17.97 -25.37 -2.76
C GLY A 14 16.46 -25.11 -2.72
N ASN A 15 15.88 -24.91 -1.54
CA ASN A 15 14.47 -24.53 -1.34
C ASN A 15 14.31 -23.01 -1.28
N GLY A 16 14.75 -22.33 -2.34
CA GLY A 16 14.82 -20.88 -2.41
C GLY A 16 13.48 -20.16 -2.24
N LEU A 17 13.52 -18.96 -1.66
CA LEU A 17 12.38 -18.06 -1.51
C LEU A 17 12.27 -17.14 -2.72
N ARG A 18 11.04 -16.86 -3.16
CA ARG A 18 10.73 -15.82 -4.14
C ARG A 18 10.07 -14.63 -3.47
N VAL A 19 10.62 -13.43 -3.66
CA VAL A 19 10.07 -12.18 -3.12
C VAL A 19 9.25 -11.48 -4.19
N HIS A 20 7.94 -11.42 -3.99
CA HIS A 20 7.06 -10.64 -4.84
C HIS A 20 6.89 -9.24 -4.26
N ALA A 21 7.40 -8.23 -4.96
CA ALA A 21 7.22 -6.83 -4.61
C ALA A 21 6.41 -6.09 -5.69
N PRO A 22 5.12 -6.45 -5.90
CA PRO A 22 4.32 -6.00 -7.05
C PRO A 22 4.07 -4.49 -7.08
N LEU A 23 4.28 -3.80 -5.95
CA LEU A 23 4.08 -2.36 -5.83
C LEU A 23 5.38 -1.54 -5.88
N MET A 24 6.56 -2.19 -5.94
CA MET A 24 7.87 -1.52 -5.73
C MET A 24 8.13 -0.36 -6.69
N HIS A 25 7.65 -0.45 -7.93
CA HIS A 25 7.83 0.57 -8.97
C HIS A 25 6.56 1.38 -9.25
N LEU A 26 5.49 1.14 -8.48
CA LEU A 26 4.22 1.84 -8.67
C LEU A 26 4.22 3.15 -7.88
N SER A 27 3.76 4.22 -8.51
CA SER A 27 3.40 5.45 -7.79
C SER A 27 2.16 5.23 -6.93
N LYS A 28 1.83 6.19 -6.06
CA LYS A 28 0.61 6.09 -5.25
C LYS A 28 -0.66 6.11 -6.11
N ALA A 29 -0.63 6.87 -7.22
CA ALA A 29 -1.71 6.88 -8.21
C ALA A 29 -1.86 5.52 -8.89
N ASP A 30 -0.75 4.90 -9.31
CA ASP A 30 -0.77 3.56 -9.92
C ASP A 30 -1.33 2.51 -8.94
N ILE A 31 -1.00 2.62 -7.65
CA ILE A 31 -1.55 1.74 -6.61
C ILE A 31 -3.07 1.92 -6.48
N VAL A 32 -3.59 3.15 -6.55
CA VAL A 32 -5.04 3.43 -6.52
C VAL A 32 -5.71 2.81 -7.74
N LEU A 33 -5.19 3.07 -8.95
CA LEU A 33 -5.72 2.50 -10.19
C LEU A 33 -5.70 0.97 -10.17
N ARG A 34 -4.58 0.38 -9.75
CA ARG A 34 -4.44 -1.08 -9.66
C ARG A 34 -5.38 -1.69 -8.63
N GLY A 35 -5.56 -1.04 -7.48
CA GLY A 35 -6.52 -1.47 -6.47
C GLY A 35 -7.96 -1.42 -7.00
N GLY A 36 -8.33 -0.35 -7.72
CA GLY A 36 -9.64 -0.23 -8.36
C GLY A 36 -9.90 -1.33 -9.39
N GLN A 37 -8.92 -1.64 -10.24
CA GLN A 37 -9.01 -2.76 -11.21
C GLN A 37 -9.18 -4.12 -10.55
N LEU A 38 -8.62 -4.31 -9.35
CA LEU A 38 -8.72 -5.53 -8.57
C LEU A 38 -9.97 -5.58 -7.67
N GLY A 39 -10.81 -4.53 -7.69
CA GLY A 39 -12.02 -4.45 -6.87
C GLY A 39 -11.75 -4.21 -5.38
N VAL A 40 -10.61 -3.59 -5.03
CA VAL A 40 -10.30 -3.25 -3.63
C VAL A 40 -11.25 -2.17 -3.13
N ASP A 41 -11.95 -2.45 -2.04
CA ASP A 41 -12.71 -1.45 -1.31
C ASP A 41 -11.79 -0.57 -0.47
N PHE A 42 -11.37 0.57 -1.01
CA PHE A 42 -10.51 1.51 -0.31
C PHE A 42 -11.15 2.17 0.92
N ALA A 43 -12.48 2.16 1.05
CA ALA A 43 -13.17 2.71 2.23
C ALA A 43 -12.98 1.82 3.47
N SER A 44 -12.71 0.53 3.27
CA SER A 44 -12.38 -0.43 4.33
C SER A 44 -10.92 -0.37 4.81
N THR A 45 -10.08 0.45 4.17
CA THR A 45 -8.63 0.50 4.44
C THR A 45 -8.24 1.73 5.27
N VAL A 46 -7.23 1.57 6.13
CA VAL A 46 -6.65 2.66 6.92
C VAL A 46 -5.20 2.88 6.53
N SER A 47 -4.87 4.12 6.15
CA SER A 47 -3.47 4.55 5.93
C SER A 47 -3.02 5.58 6.96
N CYS A 48 -3.94 6.24 7.65
CA CYS A 48 -3.63 7.33 8.56
C CYS A 48 -2.85 6.85 9.79
N TYR A 49 -1.78 7.57 10.16
CA TYR A 49 -1.01 7.31 11.38
C TYR A 49 -1.75 7.67 12.68
N GLN A 50 -2.80 8.48 12.58
CA GLN A 50 -3.56 9.01 13.71
C GLN A 50 -5.06 8.82 13.45
N ALA A 51 -5.48 7.67 12.93
CA ALA A 51 -6.89 7.34 12.80
C ALA A 51 -7.58 7.34 14.17
N ASP A 52 -8.86 7.71 14.26
CA ASP A 52 -9.60 7.57 15.54
C ASP A 52 -10.07 6.14 15.76
N ALA A 53 -10.77 5.92 16.87
CA ALA A 53 -11.40 4.66 17.19
C ALA A 53 -12.39 4.20 16.11
N GLU A 54 -12.96 5.12 15.33
CA GLU A 54 -13.86 4.83 14.21
C GLU A 54 -13.12 4.64 12.87
N GLY A 55 -11.78 4.72 12.85
CA GLY A 55 -10.94 4.56 11.66
C GLY A 55 -10.86 5.79 10.76
N ARG A 56 -11.40 6.95 11.16
CA ARG A 56 -11.37 8.17 10.36
C ARG A 56 -9.98 8.81 10.36
N ALA A 57 -9.52 9.16 9.17
CA ALA A 57 -8.22 9.74 8.91
C ALA A 57 -8.10 11.19 9.43
N CYS A 58 -6.95 11.53 10.01
CA CYS A 58 -6.71 12.86 10.59
C CYS A 58 -6.50 13.99 9.58
N GLY A 59 -6.36 13.70 8.27
CA GLY A 59 -6.18 14.69 7.20
C GLY A 59 -4.82 15.40 7.16
N ARG A 60 -4.01 15.31 8.23
CA ARG A 60 -2.80 16.15 8.41
C ARG A 60 -1.46 15.41 8.47
N CYS A 61 -1.46 14.09 8.63
CA CYS A 61 -0.22 13.30 8.63
C CYS A 61 0.25 12.99 7.20
N ASP A 62 1.52 12.63 7.03
CA ASP A 62 2.09 12.39 5.71
C ASP A 62 1.38 11.27 4.95
N ALA A 63 0.95 10.20 5.65
CA ALA A 63 0.17 9.15 5.01
C ALA A 63 -1.19 9.64 4.48
N CYS A 64 -1.84 10.60 5.16
CA CYS A 64 -3.08 11.22 4.64
C CYS A 64 -2.80 12.06 3.40
N ARG A 65 -1.73 12.86 3.41
CA ARG A 65 -1.34 13.69 2.26
C ARG A 65 -1.01 12.84 1.05
N LEU A 66 -0.15 11.84 1.22
CA LEU A 66 0.25 10.92 0.14
C LEU A 66 -0.95 10.15 -0.42
N ARG A 67 -1.86 9.70 0.45
CA ARG A 67 -3.07 9.00 0.01
C ARG A 67 -4.00 9.91 -0.78
N ALA A 68 -4.33 11.09 -0.26
CA ALA A 68 -5.19 12.06 -0.95
C ALA A 68 -4.58 12.47 -2.29
N GLN A 69 -3.27 12.73 -2.34
CA GLN A 69 -2.55 13.02 -3.58
C GLN A 69 -2.64 11.85 -4.57
N GLY A 70 -2.47 10.61 -4.10
CA GLY A 70 -2.59 9.42 -4.96
C GLY A 70 -3.97 9.27 -5.59
N PHE A 71 -5.06 9.54 -4.85
CA PHE A 71 -6.42 9.55 -5.41
C PHE A 71 -6.60 10.69 -6.42
N SER A 72 -6.14 11.90 -6.07
CA SER A 72 -6.18 13.06 -6.96
C SER A 72 -5.44 12.82 -8.27
N ASP A 73 -4.20 12.34 -8.21
CA ASP A 73 -3.35 12.08 -9.38
C ASP A 73 -3.90 10.95 -10.25
N ALA A 74 -4.57 9.97 -9.64
CA ALA A 74 -5.26 8.90 -10.35
C ALA A 74 -6.59 9.35 -11.00
N ALA A 75 -7.04 10.58 -10.74
CA ALA A 75 -8.39 11.07 -11.09
C ALA A 75 -9.51 10.14 -10.58
N VAL A 76 -9.32 9.55 -9.39
CA VAL A 76 -10.30 8.69 -8.72
C VAL A 76 -10.83 9.39 -7.48
N VAL A 77 -12.13 9.26 -7.21
CA VAL A 77 -12.74 9.83 -6.01
C VAL A 77 -12.12 9.22 -4.76
N ASP A 78 -11.60 10.06 -3.87
CA ASP A 78 -11.09 9.62 -2.58
C ASP A 78 -12.25 9.26 -1.65
N VAL A 79 -12.40 7.97 -1.37
CA VAL A 79 -13.42 7.42 -0.46
C VAL A 79 -12.99 7.41 1.02
N THR A 80 -11.85 8.02 1.33
CA THR A 80 -11.33 8.07 2.71
C THR A 80 -12.24 8.88 3.61
N ARG A 81 -12.61 8.29 4.75
CA ARG A 81 -13.38 8.98 5.79
C ARG A 81 -12.41 9.83 6.62
N TYR A 82 -12.55 11.15 6.56
CA TYR A 82 -11.76 12.08 7.38
C TYR A 82 -12.52 12.50 8.64
N ARG A 83 -11.76 12.99 9.64
CA ARG A 83 -12.31 13.63 10.83
C ARG A 83 -12.73 15.07 10.58
#